data_AF-A0AAN9PY88-F1
#
_entry.id   AF-A0AAN9PY88-F1
#
_cell.length_a   1.000
_cell.length_b   1.000
_cell.length_c   1.000
_cell.angle_alpha   90.00
_cell.angle_beta   90.00
_cell.angle_gamma   90.00
#
_symmetry.space_group_name_H-M   'P 1'
#
loop_
_entity.id
_entity.type
_entity.pdbx_description
1 polymer ?
#
loop_
_entity_poly.entity_id
_entity_poly.type
_entity_poly.pdbx_seq_one_letter_code
_entity_poly.pdbx_strand_id
1 'polypeptide(L)'
;MSKGTSSSLPVLAHSAKPNSLITRPCAHFHPTIWGDYFLTHLPTSTEGDTDMEQIQILKEDVRKKLVSPIVNNFYFKLNFVDLVQRLGVSYHFEREIDEALHQIYCTSTNDNNIITHNDLHHLSLLFRLFRQHGYPISSSMSFFNI
;
A
#
# COMPACT_ATOMS: atom_id res chain seq x y z
N MET A 1 -23.23 29.02 42.91
CA MET A 1 -22.29 28.08 43.55
C MET A 1 -22.83 26.68 43.37
N SER A 2 -22.25 25.90 42.45
CA SER A 2 -22.60 24.49 42.21
C SER A 2 -21.74 23.60 43.11
N LYS A 3 -22.35 22.66 43.82
CA LYS A 3 -21.65 21.53 44.46
C LYS A 3 -22.30 20.25 43.95
N GLY A 4 -21.50 19.47 43.21
CA GLY A 4 -21.87 18.17 42.67
C GLY A 4 -22.02 17.12 43.77
N THR A 5 -23.02 16.27 43.62
CA THR A 5 -23.22 15.07 44.44
C THR A 5 -22.97 13.85 43.56
N SER A 6 -21.99 13.05 44.00
CA SER A 6 -21.59 11.77 43.43
C SER A 6 -22.73 10.77 43.57
N SER A 7 -23.25 10.27 42.44
CA SER A 7 -24.22 9.17 42.44
C SER A 7 -23.48 7.84 42.44
N SER A 8 -23.39 7.20 43.60
CA SER A 8 -22.98 5.80 43.72
C SER A 8 -24.10 4.90 43.15
N LEU A 9 -23.73 3.97 42.27
CA LEU A 9 -24.64 2.95 41.76
C LEU A 9 -25.05 1.98 42.87
N PRO A 10 -26.30 1.48 42.89
CA PRO A 10 -26.72 0.52 43.89
C PRO A 10 -26.12 -0.85 43.57
N VAL A 11 -25.40 -1.41 44.55
CA VAL A 11 -25.05 -2.83 44.60
C VAL A 11 -26.33 -3.59 44.97
N LEU A 12 -26.82 -4.42 44.05
CA LEU A 12 -27.84 -5.41 44.37
C LEU A 12 -27.22 -6.81 44.24
N ALA A 13 -26.78 -7.35 45.36
CA ALA A 13 -26.35 -8.73 45.46
C ALA A 13 -27.58 -9.62 45.58
N HIS A 14 -27.86 -10.50 44.62
CA HIS A 14 -28.68 -11.69 44.84
C HIS A 14 -27.95 -12.88 44.24
N SER A 15 -27.49 -13.77 45.12
CA SER A 15 -26.85 -15.04 44.82
C SER A 15 -27.83 -15.99 44.12
N ALA A 16 -27.98 -15.84 42.80
CA ALA A 16 -28.48 -16.94 41.98
C ALA A 16 -27.29 -17.87 41.71
N LYS A 17 -27.34 -19.10 42.25
CA LYS A 17 -26.42 -20.16 41.82
C LYS A 17 -26.53 -20.27 40.30
N PRO A 18 -25.45 -20.11 39.52
CA PRO A 18 -25.52 -20.37 38.10
C PRO A 18 -25.91 -21.84 37.93
N ASN A 19 -26.98 -22.12 37.19
CA ASN A 19 -27.29 -23.48 36.77
C ASN A 19 -26.01 -24.05 36.12
N SER A 20 -25.38 -25.01 36.80
CA SER A 20 -24.07 -25.58 36.44
C SER A 20 -24.13 -26.50 35.22
N LEU A 21 -25.14 -26.34 34.36
CA LEU A 21 -25.44 -27.23 33.22
C LEU A 21 -25.51 -26.51 31.87
N ILE A 22 -25.24 -25.21 31.81
CA ILE A 22 -25.04 -24.52 30.53
C ILE A 22 -23.53 -24.38 30.32
N THR A 23 -22.90 -25.46 29.84
CA THR A 23 -21.52 -25.42 29.37
C THR A 23 -21.50 -24.64 28.07
N ARG A 24 -21.03 -23.39 28.09
CA ARG A 24 -20.77 -22.63 26.86
C ARG A 24 -19.77 -23.43 26.01
N PRO A 25 -20.11 -23.80 24.76
CA PRO A 25 -19.15 -24.44 23.89
C PRO A 25 -17.96 -23.51 23.65
N CYS A 26 -16.76 -23.91 24.06
CA CYS A 26 -15.52 -23.20 23.78
C CYS A 26 -14.86 -23.84 22.56
N ALA A 27 -14.60 -23.04 21.53
CA ALA A 27 -13.78 -23.50 20.41
C ALA A 27 -12.31 -23.55 20.84
N HIS A 28 -11.66 -24.70 20.64
CA HIS A 28 -10.26 -24.92 20.96
C HIS A 28 -9.35 -24.34 19.87
N PHE A 29 -9.27 -23.00 19.82
CA PHE A 29 -8.35 -22.32 18.92
C PHE A 29 -6.90 -22.54 19.33
N HIS A 30 -6.02 -22.68 18.35
CA HIS A 30 -4.58 -22.74 18.58
C HIS A 30 -4.08 -21.40 19.14
N PRO A 31 -3.11 -21.41 20.08
CA PRO A 31 -2.50 -20.17 20.56
C PRO A 31 -1.88 -19.35 19.43
N THR A 32 -1.69 -18.05 19.69
CA THR A 32 -1.05 -17.14 18.73
C THR A 32 0.38 -17.59 18.46
N ILE A 33 0.82 -17.55 17.19
CA ILE A 33 2.19 -17.91 16.78
C ILE A 33 3.24 -17.07 17.53
N TRP A 34 2.90 -15.82 17.89
CA TRP A 34 3.84 -14.86 18.44
C TRP A 34 3.73 -14.64 19.96
N GLY A 35 2.60 -15.00 20.57
CA GLY A 35 2.38 -14.76 22.01
C GLY A 35 2.66 -13.31 22.39
N ASP A 36 3.41 -13.12 23.47
CA ASP A 36 3.82 -11.81 23.97
C ASP A 36 5.18 -11.36 23.42
N TYR A 37 5.75 -12.05 22.42
CA TYR A 37 7.11 -11.81 21.91
C TYR A 37 7.37 -10.33 21.55
N PHE A 38 6.42 -9.69 20.86
CA PHE A 38 6.54 -8.28 20.47
C PHE A 38 6.36 -7.30 21.64
N LEU A 39 5.79 -7.74 22.76
CA LEU A 39 5.65 -6.92 23.96
C LEU A 39 6.94 -6.94 24.79
N THR A 40 7.70 -8.04 24.73
CA THR A 40 8.91 -8.23 25.53
C THR A 40 10.19 -7.83 24.81
N HIS A 41 10.20 -7.89 23.47
CA HIS A 41 11.36 -7.54 22.67
C HIS A 41 11.24 -6.14 22.10
N LEU A 42 11.98 -5.19 22.69
CA LEU A 42 12.22 -3.90 22.06
C LEU A 42 13.43 -4.02 21.12
N PRO A 43 13.31 -3.63 19.84
CA PRO A 43 14.43 -3.70 18.92
C PRO A 43 15.55 -2.74 19.37
N THR A 44 16.75 -3.28 19.54
CA THR A 44 17.97 -2.53 19.92
C THR A 44 18.67 -1.92 18.70
N SER A 45 17.99 -1.77 17.55
CA SER A 45 18.65 -1.25 16.35
C SER A 45 18.85 0.24 16.47
N THR A 46 20.06 0.65 16.84
CA THR A 46 20.54 2.00 16.61
C THR A 46 20.91 2.11 15.14
N GLU A 47 20.03 2.71 14.34
CA GLU A 47 20.36 3.13 12.97
C GLU A 47 21.54 4.09 13.06
N GLY A 48 22.68 3.72 12.48
CA GLY A 48 23.88 4.55 12.51
C GLY A 48 23.82 5.67 11.48
N ASP A 49 24.58 6.75 11.70
CA ASP A 49 24.63 7.90 10.77
C ASP A 49 24.99 7.48 9.34
N THR A 50 25.84 6.45 9.17
CA THR A 50 26.24 5.91 7.87
C THR A 50 25.08 5.25 7.11
N ASP A 51 24.17 4.56 7.80
CA ASP A 51 23.02 3.89 7.17
C ASP A 51 22.03 4.94 6.64
N MET A 52 21.84 6.03 7.39
CA MET A 52 20.99 7.15 6.99
C MET A 52 21.49 7.88 5.76
N GLU A 53 22.81 8.07 5.64
CA GLU A 53 23.41 8.66 4.44
C GLU A 53 23.20 7.78 3.20
N GLN A 54 23.39 6.45 3.33
CA GLN A 54 23.15 5.50 2.24
C GLN A 54 21.70 5.51 1.78
N ILE A 55 20.74 5.60 2.71
CA ILE A 55 19.31 5.72 2.38
C ILE A 55 19.04 6.97 1.54
N GLN A 56 19.64 8.11 1.91
CA GLN A 56 19.47 9.37 1.18
C GLN A 56 20.04 9.29 -0.24
N ILE A 57 21.24 8.71 -0.40
CA ILE A 57 21.87 8.50 -1.70
C ILE A 57 20.98 7.62 -2.58
N LEU A 58 20.51 6.49 -2.06
CA LEU A 58 19.67 5.56 -2.82
C LEU A 58 18.32 6.19 -3.20
N LYS A 59 17.72 6.96 -2.27
CA LYS A 59 16.49 7.69 -2.54
C LYS A 59 16.66 8.68 -3.69
N GLU A 60 17.77 9.40 -3.70
CA GLU A 60 18.09 10.36 -4.75
C GLU A 60 18.32 9.68 -6.11
N ASP A 61 18.96 8.51 -6.14
CA ASP A 61 19.15 7.73 -7.36
C ASP A 61 17.83 7.21 -7.95
N VAL A 62 16.91 6.76 -7.09
CA VAL A 62 15.55 6.37 -7.53
C VAL A 62 14.82 7.59 -8.09
N ARG A 63 14.89 8.73 -7.40
CA ARG A 63 14.26 9.98 -7.85
C ARG A 63 14.78 10.41 -9.22
N LYS A 64 16.09 10.38 -9.45
CA LYS A 64 16.70 10.71 -10.75
C LYS A 64 16.19 9.80 -11.88
N LYS A 65 16.05 8.50 -11.62
CA LYS A 65 15.50 7.55 -12.60
C LYS A 65 14.04 7.84 -12.93
N LEU A 66 13.22 8.20 -11.93
CA LEU A 66 11.82 8.59 -12.15
C LEU A 66 11.67 9.89 -12.95
N VAL A 67 12.49 10.90 -12.66
CA VAL A 67 12.42 12.22 -13.33
C VAL A 67 13.11 12.21 -14.70
N SER A 68 13.89 11.17 -15.02
CA SER A 68 14.57 11.06 -16.32
C SER A 68 13.59 11.16 -17.50
N PRO A 69 13.99 11.81 -18.62
CA PRO A 69 13.12 11.97 -19.78
C PRO A 69 12.67 10.62 -20.36
N ILE A 70 11.38 10.49 -20.68
CA ILE A 70 10.81 9.29 -21.33
C ILE A 70 11.51 8.95 -22.64
N VAL A 71 11.98 9.98 -23.36
CA VAL A 71 12.66 9.85 -24.66
C VAL A 71 13.83 8.86 -24.61
N ASN A 72 14.46 8.70 -23.43
CA ASN A 72 15.57 7.78 -23.27
C ASN A 72 15.14 6.31 -23.34
N ASN A 73 14.01 5.93 -22.71
CA ASN A 73 13.41 4.60 -22.80
C ASN A 73 12.04 4.55 -22.09
N PHE A 74 10.94 4.61 -22.84
CA PHE A 74 9.57 4.56 -22.33
C PHE A 74 9.29 3.31 -21.48
N TYR A 75 9.67 2.12 -21.98
CA TYR A 75 9.39 0.85 -21.31
C TYR A 75 10.21 0.69 -20.03
N PHE A 76 11.46 1.15 -20.02
CA PHE A 76 12.25 1.19 -18.80
C PHE A 76 11.55 2.02 -17.72
N LYS A 77 11.07 3.22 -18.06
CA LYS A 77 10.40 4.10 -17.09
C LYS A 77 9.09 3.49 -16.58
N LEU A 78 8.30 2.87 -17.47
CA LEU A 78 7.08 2.15 -17.10
C LEU A 78 7.37 1.00 -16.11
N ASN A 79 8.35 0.15 -16.42
CA ASN A 79 8.76 -0.94 -15.55
C ASN A 79 9.35 -0.43 -14.22
N PHE A 80 10.08 0.67 -14.27
CA PHE A 80 10.69 1.26 -13.08
C PHE A 80 9.62 1.79 -12.10
N VAL A 81 8.58 2.45 -12.61
CA VAL A 81 7.42 2.85 -11.78
C VAL A 81 6.77 1.63 -11.13
N ASP A 82 6.55 0.55 -11.89
CA ASP A 82 5.98 -0.68 -11.35
C ASP A 82 6.83 -1.29 -10.23
N LEU A 83 8.15 -1.34 -10.44
CA LEU A 83 9.10 -1.87 -9.46
C LEU A 83 9.06 -1.06 -8.17
N VAL A 84 9.08 0.27 -8.25
CA VAL A 84 9.04 1.15 -7.07
C VAL A 84 7.75 0.93 -6.27
N GLN A 85 6.61 0.77 -6.94
CA GLN A 85 5.33 0.48 -6.29
C GLN A 85 5.30 -0.91 -5.65
N ARG A 86 5.79 -1.95 -6.35
CA ARG A 86 5.84 -3.33 -5.84
C ARG A 86 6.80 -3.51 -4.66
N LEU A 87 7.85 -2.69 -4.58
CA LEU A 87 8.76 -2.66 -3.44
C LEU A 87 8.15 -1.98 -2.20
N GLY A 88 6.98 -1.34 -2.32
CA GLY A 88 6.31 -0.68 -1.20
C GLY A 88 6.97 0.63 -0.76
N VAL A 89 7.84 1.21 -1.60
CA VAL A 89 8.57 2.46 -1.30
C VAL A 89 8.05 3.66 -2.11
N SER A 90 6.95 3.49 -2.84
CA SER A 90 6.37 4.54 -3.69
C SER A 90 5.91 5.78 -2.94
N TYR A 91 5.55 5.65 -1.66
CA TYR A 91 5.14 6.77 -0.80
C TYR A 91 6.23 7.85 -0.62
N HIS A 92 7.48 7.54 -0.94
CA HIS A 92 8.57 8.51 -0.95
C HIS A 92 8.67 9.33 -2.24
N PHE A 93 7.94 8.94 -3.30
CA PHE A 93 8.10 9.45 -4.67
C PHE A 93 6.76 9.71 -5.36
N GLU A 94 5.69 9.97 -4.60
CA GLU A 94 4.31 10.06 -5.13
C GLU A 94 4.23 11.06 -6.29
N ARG A 95 4.77 12.27 -6.10
CA ARG A 95 4.79 13.31 -7.13
C ARG A 95 5.57 12.90 -8.37
N GLU A 96 6.77 12.33 -8.20
CA GLU A 96 7.61 11.91 -9.32
C GLU A 96 6.97 10.76 -10.11
N ILE A 97 6.25 9.87 -9.43
CA ILE A 97 5.47 8.79 -10.04
C ILE A 97 4.28 9.36 -10.81
N ASP A 98 3.54 10.30 -10.24
CA ASP A 98 2.38 10.93 -10.88
C ASP A 98 2.81 11.65 -12.16
N GLU A 99 3.89 12.43 -12.11
CA GLU A 99 4.46 13.10 -13.28
C GLU A 99 4.92 12.10 -14.34
N ALA A 100 5.61 11.02 -13.92
CA ALA A 100 6.04 9.96 -14.83
C ALA A 100 4.85 9.29 -15.53
N LEU A 101 3.81 8.93 -14.77
CA LEU A 101 2.60 8.30 -15.31
C LEU A 101 1.82 9.24 -16.21
N HIS A 102 1.75 10.53 -15.89
CA HIS A 102 1.09 11.53 -16.73
C HIS A 102 1.78 11.64 -18.09
N GLN A 103 3.12 11.75 -18.10
CA GLN A 103 3.88 11.78 -19.34
C GLN A 103 3.71 10.48 -20.14
N ILE A 104 3.69 9.32 -19.46
CA ILE A 104 3.44 8.02 -20.09
C ILE A 104 2.03 8.00 -20.71
N TYR A 105 1.02 8.49 -19.99
CA TYR A 105 -0.37 8.58 -20.44
C TYR A 105 -0.49 9.41 -21.72
N CYS A 106 0.02 10.64 -21.72
CA CYS A 106 0.01 11.53 -22.89
C CYS A 106 0.72 10.92 -24.11
N THR A 107 1.74 10.08 -23.89
CA THR A 107 2.50 9.46 -24.98
C THR A 107 1.84 8.20 -25.54
N SER A 108 1.13 7.46 -24.69
CA SER A 108 0.65 6.10 -25.00
C SER A 108 -0.86 5.98 -25.21
N THR A 109 -1.60 7.07 -25.02
CA THR A 109 -3.07 7.06 -25.07
C THR A 109 -3.60 8.09 -26.06
N ASN A 110 -4.65 7.73 -26.80
CA ASN A 110 -5.47 8.65 -27.59
C ASN A 110 -6.95 8.34 -27.33
N ASP A 111 -7.76 9.36 -27.05
CA ASP A 111 -9.18 9.21 -26.69
C ASP A 111 -9.43 8.12 -25.63
N ASN A 112 -8.61 8.11 -24.57
CA ASN A 112 -8.63 7.12 -23.48
C ASN A 112 -8.33 5.68 -23.93
N ASN A 113 -7.92 5.44 -25.17
CA ASN A 113 -7.49 4.14 -25.67
C ASN A 113 -5.96 4.08 -25.72
N ILE A 114 -5.38 2.98 -25.22
CA ILE A 114 -3.94 2.75 -25.34
C ILE A 114 -3.63 2.47 -26.80
N ILE A 115 -2.81 3.33 -27.41
CA ILE A 115 -2.41 3.27 -28.82
C ILE A 115 -1.02 2.68 -29.03
N THR A 116 -0.25 2.47 -27.96
CA THR A 116 1.06 1.83 -28.07
C THR A 116 0.91 0.37 -28.50
N HIS A 117 1.37 0.08 -29.70
CA HIS A 117 1.47 -1.28 -30.24
C HIS A 117 2.63 -2.01 -29.59
N ASN A 118 2.37 -2.69 -28.48
CA ASN A 118 3.39 -3.48 -27.80
C ASN A 118 2.88 -4.87 -27.41
N ASP A 119 3.77 -5.68 -26.84
CA ASP A 119 3.44 -6.97 -26.27
C ASP A 119 2.35 -6.89 -25.17
N LEU A 120 1.74 -8.04 -24.89
CA LEU A 120 0.69 -8.18 -23.87
C LEU A 120 1.18 -7.73 -22.48
N HIS A 121 2.47 -7.90 -22.19
CA HIS A 121 3.05 -7.53 -20.90
C HIS A 121 2.97 -6.02 -20.66
N HIS A 122 3.45 -5.19 -21.57
CA HIS A 122 3.44 -3.75 -21.38
C HIS A 122 2.05 -3.16 -21.53
N LEU A 123 1.20 -3.73 -22.40
CA LEU A 123 -0.21 -3.32 -22.50
C LEU A 123 -0.96 -3.55 -21.18
N SER A 124 -0.83 -4.75 -20.61
CA SER A 124 -1.44 -5.06 -19.31
C SER A 124 -0.87 -4.22 -18.17
N LEU A 125 0.42 -3.91 -18.23
CA LEU A 125 1.09 -3.05 -17.26
C LEU A 125 0.56 -1.61 -17.32
N LEU A 126 0.48 -1.00 -18.50
CA LEU A 126 -0.11 0.32 -18.69
C LEU A 126 -1.56 0.36 -18.20
N PHE A 127 -2.37 -0.61 -18.62
CA PHE A 127 -3.77 -0.70 -18.20
C PHE A 127 -3.89 -0.71 -16.68
N ARG A 128 -3.11 -1.57 -16.02
CA ARG A 128 -3.12 -1.68 -14.56
C ARG A 128 -2.68 -0.37 -13.89
N LEU A 129 -1.54 0.19 -14.27
CA LEU A 129 -0.99 1.39 -13.64
C LEU A 129 -1.93 2.58 -13.80
N PHE A 130 -2.48 2.78 -14.99
CA PHE A 130 -3.45 3.85 -15.24
C PHE A 130 -4.71 3.70 -14.39
N ARG A 131 -5.29 2.48 -14.28
CA ARG A 131 -6.46 2.25 -13.41
C ARG A 131 -6.14 2.50 -11.94
N GLN A 132 -4.98 2.04 -11.47
CA GLN A 132 -4.55 2.24 -10.08
C GLN A 132 -4.43 3.72 -9.72
N HIS A 133 -4.03 4.54 -10.69
CA HIS A 133 -3.82 5.99 -10.53
C HIS A 133 -5.00 6.84 -11.01
N GLY A 134 -6.15 6.22 -11.30
CA GLY A 134 -7.39 6.94 -11.63
C GLY A 134 -7.42 7.55 -13.04
N TYR A 135 -6.51 7.16 -13.93
CA TYR A 135 -6.56 7.60 -15.33
C TYR A 135 -7.76 6.97 -16.06
N PRO A 136 -8.48 7.77 -16.88
CA PRO A 136 -9.59 7.25 -17.67
C PRO A 136 -9.03 6.43 -18.83
N ILE A 137 -9.18 5.11 -18.76
CA ILE A 137 -8.81 4.21 -19.84
C ILE A 137 -9.98 3.34 -20.25
N SER A 138 -10.16 3.17 -21.55
CA SER A 138 -11.18 2.29 -22.10
C SER A 138 -10.86 0.83 -21.81
N SER A 139 -11.90 0.07 -21.47
CA SER A 139 -11.83 -1.40 -21.37
C SER A 139 -11.89 -2.07 -22.73
N SER A 140 -12.38 -1.36 -23.77
CA SER A 140 -12.43 -1.86 -25.14
C SER A 140 -11.05 -1.76 -25.79
N MET A 141 -10.09 -2.48 -25.22
CA MET A 141 -8.84 -2.76 -25.92
C MET A 141 -9.21 -3.71 -27.05
N SER A 142 -9.04 -3.26 -28.29
CA SER A 142 -9.22 -4.11 -29.47
C SER A 142 -8.12 -5.19 -29.47
N PHE A 143 -8.30 -6.24 -28.66
CA PHE A 143 -7.45 -7.42 -28.61
C PHE A 143 -7.58 -8.32 -29.84
N PHE A 144 -8.43 -7.96 -30.80
CA PHE A 144 -8.69 -8.76 -32.00
C PHE A 144 -8.62 -7.90 -33.26
N ASN A 145 -7.49 -8.00 -33.95
CA ASN A 145 -7.46 -8.05 -35.40
C ASN A 145 -6.69 -9.33 -35.74
N ILE A 146 -7.44 -10.44 -35.85
CA ILE A 146 -7.02 -11.68 -36.51
C ILE A 146 -7.71 -11.69 -37.87
#